data_AF-A0A930B8S4-F1
#
_entry.id   AF-A0A930B8S4-F1
#
_cell.length_a   1.000
_cell.length_b   1.000
_cell.length_c   1.000
_cell.angle_alpha   90.00
_cell.angle_beta   90.00
_cell.angle_gamma   90.00
#
_symmetry.space_group_name_H-M   'P 1'
#
loop_
_entity.id
_entity.type
_entity.pdbx_description
1 polymer ?
#
loop_
_entity_poly.entity_id
_entity_poly.type
_entity_poly.pdbx_seq_one_letter_code
_entity_poly.pdbx_strand_id
1 'polypeptide(L)'
;TELVRRVIHEVPEKNYNHAVPKVYVLEPKGRTEVGRHMAYVLNVRENYGLTEGEIGESRSALALKGNPCSARDILERAFQQKVSIYTMAGEWSKLRNLYYVMANFHLRAEAGDKALSCLFLVFFLDMSGMGNRNTVIPYENLFPTQKGMILLLDEVRHRENMTAEEVKAAFLSSVARMAPRLPFSYFSPQVMAAQLLERLRGVPFNGAKYIAERNVPDPSAGAYHYVPWGREEAGSLKEVPKFTVPKIMAPPSLRMPPAFTRPVPFESTEARKRREEMEKRVVRTVERPTPEEKKEKGLLVKLRKWI
;
A
#
# COMPACT_ATOMS: atom_id res chain seq x y z
N THR A 1 -21.36 -34.66 10.77
CA THR A 1 -20.13 -34.48 11.58
C THR A 1 -19.54 -35.81 12.04
N GLU A 2 -20.35 -36.85 12.29
CA GLU A 2 -19.89 -38.18 12.75
C GLU A 2 -19.07 -38.97 11.71
N LEU A 3 -19.46 -38.89 10.43
CA LEU A 3 -18.76 -39.55 9.32
C LEU A 3 -17.34 -39.00 9.12
N VAL A 4 -17.18 -37.68 9.20
CA VAL A 4 -15.87 -37.00 9.09
C VAL A 4 -14.96 -37.40 10.24
N ARG A 5 -15.50 -37.54 11.46
CA ARG A 5 -14.73 -38.02 12.62
C ARG A 5 -14.31 -39.48 12.49
N ARG A 6 -15.16 -40.37 11.95
CA ARG A 6 -14.78 -41.77 11.69
C ARG A 6 -13.70 -41.88 10.62
N VAL A 7 -13.81 -41.13 9.52
CA VAL A 7 -12.79 -41.13 8.46
C VAL A 7 -11.43 -40.65 8.97
N ILE A 8 -11.40 -39.64 9.84
CA ILE A 8 -10.14 -39.14 10.45
C ILE A 8 -9.53 -40.17 11.44
N HIS A 9 -10.36 -40.97 12.13
CA HIS A 9 -9.89 -41.95 13.11
C HIS A 9 -9.55 -43.32 12.53
N GLU A 10 -10.27 -43.78 11.51
CA GLU A 10 -10.18 -45.15 10.99
C GLU A 10 -9.29 -45.25 9.74
N VAL A 11 -9.09 -44.14 9.00
CA VAL A 11 -8.22 -44.15 7.82
C VAL A 11 -6.80 -43.74 8.25
N PRO A 12 -5.77 -44.57 8.05
CA PRO A 12 -4.39 -44.19 8.31
C PRO A 12 -3.98 -42.99 7.45
N GLU A 13 -3.34 -41.99 8.06
CA GLU A 13 -2.93 -40.74 7.40
C GLU A 13 -2.13 -40.97 6.10
N LYS A 14 -1.36 -42.07 6.03
CA LYS A 14 -0.62 -42.51 4.84
C LYS A 14 -1.49 -42.71 3.59
N ASN A 15 -2.76 -43.06 3.76
CA ASN A 15 -3.67 -43.40 2.67
C ASN A 15 -4.31 -42.17 2.01
N TYR A 16 -4.29 -40.99 2.64
CA TYR A 16 -4.89 -39.77 2.07
C TYR A 16 -3.96 -38.55 2.08
N ASN A 17 -2.80 -38.60 2.74
CA ASN A 17 -1.84 -37.49 2.78
C ASN A 17 -1.38 -37.03 1.38
N HIS A 18 -1.37 -37.93 0.39
CA HIS A 18 -1.06 -37.58 -1.00
C HIS A 18 -2.20 -36.83 -1.71
N ALA A 19 -3.45 -36.95 -1.24
CA ALA A 19 -4.64 -36.37 -1.84
C ALA A 19 -5.13 -35.10 -1.12
N VAL A 20 -4.76 -34.91 0.15
CA VAL A 20 -5.13 -33.72 0.93
C VAL A 20 -4.19 -32.55 0.57
N PRO A 21 -4.74 -31.38 0.20
CA PRO A 21 -3.93 -30.18 0.00
C PRO A 21 -3.14 -29.86 1.27
N LYS A 22 -1.83 -29.67 1.14
CA LYS A 22 -0.98 -29.28 2.27
C LYS A 22 -1.36 -27.86 2.70
N VAL A 23 -2.07 -27.74 3.82
CA VAL A 23 -2.42 -26.45 4.41
C VAL A 23 -1.29 -26.04 5.36
N TYR A 24 -0.53 -25.02 4.98
CA TYR A 24 0.49 -24.44 5.85
C TYR A 24 -0.17 -23.46 6.82
N VAL A 25 0.00 -23.70 8.11
CA VAL A 25 -0.48 -22.80 9.17
C VAL A 25 0.72 -22.04 9.72
N LEU A 26 0.61 -20.72 9.78
CA LEU A 26 1.66 -19.87 10.33
C LEU A 26 1.83 -20.13 11.83
N GLU A 27 3.07 -20.44 12.21
CA GLU A 27 3.50 -20.42 13.60
C GLU A 27 3.32 -19.01 14.20
N PRO A 28 3.22 -18.87 15.54
CA PRO A 28 3.07 -17.56 16.19
C PRO A 28 4.13 -16.51 15.77
N LYS A 29 5.38 -16.94 15.59
CA LYS A 29 6.46 -16.07 15.06
C LYS A 29 6.18 -15.62 13.62
N GLY A 30 5.75 -16.55 12.77
CA GLY A 30 5.37 -16.26 11.38
C GLY A 30 4.19 -15.30 11.29
N ARG A 31 3.17 -15.44 12.16
CA ARG A 31 2.05 -14.49 12.23
C ARG A 31 2.49 -13.09 12.63
N THR A 32 3.41 -13.00 13.58
CA THR A 32 3.96 -11.71 14.03
C THR A 32 4.72 -11.02 12.91
N GLU A 33 5.56 -11.76 12.17
CA GLU A 33 6.33 -11.22 11.05
C GLU A 33 5.42 -10.77 9.89
N VAL A 34 4.40 -11.57 9.56
CA VAL A 34 3.38 -11.19 8.57
C VAL A 34 2.62 -9.96 9.03
N GLY A 35 2.27 -9.85 10.31
CA GLY A 35 1.64 -8.66 10.88
C GLY A 35 2.51 -7.41 10.72
N ARG A 36 3.81 -7.52 11.01
CA ARG A 36 4.79 -6.44 10.88
C ARG A 36 4.92 -5.91 9.45
N HIS A 37 4.75 -6.79 8.46
CA HIS A 37 4.87 -6.47 7.04
C HIS A 37 3.53 -6.41 6.29
N MET A 38 2.40 -6.51 6.99
CA MET A 38 1.06 -6.55 6.40
C MET A 38 0.79 -5.34 5.50
N ALA A 39 1.30 -4.17 5.87
CA ALA A 39 1.16 -2.95 5.08
C ALA A 39 1.72 -3.11 3.65
N TYR A 40 2.85 -3.81 3.47
CA TYR A 40 3.40 -4.09 2.14
C TYR A 40 2.57 -5.10 1.36
N VAL A 41 2.04 -6.12 2.04
CA VAL A 41 1.13 -7.10 1.43
C VAL A 41 -0.14 -6.41 0.94
N LEU A 42 -0.70 -5.51 1.75
CA LEU A 42 -1.88 -4.72 1.39
C LEU A 42 -1.58 -3.75 0.24
N ASN A 43 -0.39 -3.14 0.19
CA ASN A 43 0.00 -2.28 -0.94
C ASN A 43 -0.08 -3.03 -2.29
N VAL A 44 0.42 -4.27 -2.33
CA VAL A 44 0.38 -5.11 -3.55
C VAL A 44 -1.03 -5.63 -3.82
N ARG A 45 -1.70 -6.17 -2.81
CA ARG A 45 -3.01 -6.82 -2.95
C ARG A 45 -4.12 -5.83 -3.29
N GLU A 46 -4.14 -4.69 -2.61
CA GLU A 46 -5.19 -3.67 -2.73
C GLU A 46 -4.78 -2.55 -3.71
N ASN A 47 -3.60 -2.69 -4.33
CA ASN A 47 -3.05 -1.76 -5.32
C ASN A 47 -3.09 -0.29 -4.86
N TYR A 48 -2.46 0.02 -3.72
CA TYR A 48 -2.35 1.40 -3.25
C TYR A 48 -1.50 2.30 -4.16
N GLY A 49 -0.88 1.71 -5.21
CA GLY A 49 -0.20 2.45 -6.26
C GLY A 49 1.16 3.01 -5.85
N LEU A 50 1.77 2.50 -4.77
CA LEU A 50 3.17 2.78 -4.42
C LEU A 50 4.09 1.73 -5.06
N THR A 51 5.07 2.21 -5.79
CA THR A 51 6.10 1.42 -6.46
C THR A 51 7.19 0.98 -5.50
N GLU A 52 7.92 -0.08 -5.83
CA GLU A 52 9.06 -0.54 -5.03
C GLU A 52 10.14 0.56 -4.86
N GLY A 53 10.33 1.41 -5.88
CA GLY A 53 11.23 2.56 -5.82
C GLY A 53 10.81 3.57 -4.76
N GLU A 54 9.54 4.04 -4.80
CA GLU A 54 8.99 4.98 -3.83
C GLU A 54 9.09 4.45 -2.38
N ILE A 55 8.84 3.14 -2.19
CA ILE A 55 8.96 2.47 -0.89
C ILE A 55 10.42 2.38 -0.44
N GLY A 56 11.33 2.00 -1.35
CA GLY A 56 12.76 1.89 -1.08
C GLY A 56 13.41 3.22 -0.70
N GLU A 57 13.04 4.29 -1.40
CA GLU A 57 13.46 5.67 -1.08
C GLU A 57 12.95 6.09 0.30
N SER A 58 11.67 5.86 0.58
CA SER A 58 11.07 6.17 1.90
C SER A 58 11.74 5.39 3.03
N ARG A 59 12.02 4.09 2.83
CA ARG A 59 12.75 3.26 3.79
C ARG A 59 14.15 3.79 4.05
N SER A 60 14.89 4.13 2.99
CA SER A 60 16.26 4.63 3.09
C SER A 60 16.30 5.97 3.83
N ALA A 61 15.40 6.88 3.50
CA ALA A 61 15.28 8.18 4.16
C ALA A 61 14.90 8.07 5.65
N LEU A 62 14.11 7.08 6.02
CA LEU A 62 13.75 6.81 7.41
C LEU A 62 14.89 6.14 8.18
N ALA A 63 15.62 5.21 7.55
CA ALA A 63 16.79 4.58 8.14
C ALA A 63 17.89 5.59 8.51
N LEU A 64 18.07 6.63 7.69
CA LEU A 64 19.00 7.74 7.98
C LEU A 64 18.66 8.51 9.26
N LYS A 65 17.41 8.46 9.73
CA LYS A 65 16.99 9.11 10.99
C LYS A 65 17.26 8.27 12.24
N GLY A 66 17.74 7.03 12.09
CA GLY A 66 18.16 6.18 13.20
C GLY A 66 17.03 5.58 14.07
N ASN A 67 15.76 5.88 13.77
CA ASN A 67 14.62 5.36 14.53
C ASN A 67 14.09 4.04 13.95
N PRO A 68 13.57 3.13 14.79
CA PRO A 68 12.87 1.95 14.31
C PRO A 68 11.61 2.37 13.53
N CYS A 69 11.53 1.95 12.28
CA CYS A 69 10.42 2.29 11.38
C CYS A 69 9.67 1.03 10.99
N SER A 70 8.34 1.05 11.10
CA SER A 70 7.46 -0.02 10.65
C SER A 70 7.21 0.07 9.13
N ALA A 71 6.68 -1.01 8.55
CA ALA A 71 6.22 -0.98 7.15
C ALA A 71 5.15 0.11 6.94
N ARG A 72 4.31 0.34 7.95
CA ARG A 72 3.29 1.40 7.95
C ARG A 72 3.93 2.79 7.86
N ASP A 73 4.94 3.07 8.66
CA ASP A 73 5.62 4.38 8.66
C ASP A 73 6.29 4.66 7.31
N ILE A 74 6.85 3.62 6.69
CA ILE A 74 7.47 3.70 5.36
C ILE A 74 6.41 4.04 4.31
N LEU A 75 5.25 3.37 4.32
CA LEU A 75 4.17 3.69 3.38
C LEU A 75 3.53 5.04 3.66
N GLU A 76 3.31 5.42 4.92
CA GLU A 76 2.81 6.76 5.30
C GLU A 76 3.74 7.84 4.72
N ARG A 77 5.06 7.67 4.84
CA ARG A 77 6.03 8.59 4.22
C ARG A 77 5.94 8.61 2.69
N ALA A 78 5.85 7.45 2.05
CA ALA A 78 5.75 7.36 0.60
C ALA A 78 4.48 8.05 0.07
N PHE A 79 3.35 7.90 0.78
CA PHE A 79 2.13 8.65 0.48
C PHE A 79 2.35 10.17 0.58
N GLN A 80 2.99 10.65 1.64
CA GLN A 80 3.26 12.09 1.81
C GLN A 80 4.16 12.66 0.70
N GLN A 81 5.16 11.89 0.26
CA GLN A 81 5.98 12.27 -0.88
C GLN A 81 5.13 12.37 -2.16
N LYS A 82 4.25 11.40 -2.40
CA LYS A 82 3.36 11.38 -3.56
C LYS A 82 2.32 12.50 -3.54
N VAL A 83 1.79 12.83 -2.36
CA VAL A 83 0.95 14.03 -2.13
C VAL A 83 1.69 15.29 -2.58
N SER A 84 2.96 15.41 -2.20
CA SER A 84 3.79 16.57 -2.54
C SER A 84 4.04 16.65 -4.04
N ILE A 85 4.34 15.52 -4.70
CA ILE A 85 4.53 15.44 -6.15
C ILE A 85 3.27 15.85 -6.90
N TYR A 86 2.09 15.32 -6.56
CA TYR A 86 0.84 15.68 -7.23
C TYR A 86 0.44 17.13 -6.98
N THR A 87 0.71 17.66 -5.79
CA THR A 87 0.47 19.08 -5.47
C THR A 87 1.35 19.98 -6.33
N MET A 88 2.66 19.70 -6.43
CA MET A 88 3.58 20.48 -7.25
C MET A 88 3.25 20.40 -8.75
N ALA A 89 2.77 19.24 -9.22
CA ALA A 89 2.37 19.04 -10.61
C ALA A 89 0.99 19.61 -10.96
N GLY A 90 0.22 20.10 -9.98
CA GLY A 90 -1.17 20.55 -10.19
C GLY A 90 -2.12 19.41 -10.59
N GLU A 91 -1.83 18.17 -10.17
CA GLU A 91 -2.56 16.95 -10.52
C GLU A 91 -3.64 16.64 -9.47
N TRP A 92 -4.62 17.54 -9.35
CA TRP A 92 -5.60 17.55 -8.26
C TRP A 92 -6.54 16.33 -8.26
N SER A 93 -6.95 15.81 -9.41
CA SER A 93 -7.79 14.61 -9.48
C SER A 93 -7.00 13.36 -9.08
N LYS A 94 -5.70 13.29 -9.41
CA LYS A 94 -4.81 12.21 -8.92
C LYS A 94 -4.60 12.32 -7.42
N LEU A 95 -4.41 13.53 -6.90
CA LEU A 95 -4.28 13.78 -5.47
C LEU A 95 -5.55 13.40 -4.69
N ARG A 96 -6.72 13.74 -5.23
CA ARG A 96 -8.02 13.33 -4.70
C ARG A 96 -8.11 11.80 -4.57
N ASN A 97 -7.75 11.08 -5.63
CA ASN A 97 -7.77 9.61 -5.59
C ASN A 97 -6.73 9.05 -4.61
N LEU A 98 -5.57 9.69 -4.49
CA LEU A 98 -4.56 9.32 -3.50
C LEU A 98 -5.09 9.46 -2.06
N TYR A 99 -5.78 10.55 -1.74
CA TYR A 99 -6.39 10.70 -0.40
C TYR A 99 -7.43 9.63 -0.13
N TYR A 100 -8.20 9.21 -1.13
CA TYR A 100 -9.12 8.08 -0.95
C TYR A 100 -8.37 6.76 -0.65
N VAL A 101 -7.28 6.50 -1.37
CA VAL A 101 -6.42 5.33 -1.09
C VAL A 101 -5.83 5.41 0.32
N MET A 102 -5.35 6.57 0.74
CA MET A 102 -4.83 6.79 2.10
C MET A 102 -5.91 6.59 3.17
N ALA A 103 -7.15 7.01 2.92
CA ALA A 103 -8.27 6.75 3.82
C ALA A 103 -8.47 5.25 4.02
N ASN A 104 -8.51 4.47 2.94
CA ASN A 104 -8.63 3.01 3.01
C ASN A 104 -7.44 2.36 3.74
N PHE A 105 -6.22 2.83 3.49
CA PHE A 105 -5.03 2.40 4.20
C PHE A 105 -5.15 2.62 5.72
N HIS A 106 -5.68 3.77 6.15
CA HIS A 106 -5.89 4.07 7.56
C HIS A 106 -7.05 3.28 8.19
N LEU A 107 -8.14 3.04 7.45
CA LEU A 107 -9.26 2.21 7.92
C LEU A 107 -8.83 0.77 8.20
N ARG A 108 -7.96 0.18 7.35
CA ARG A 108 -7.40 -1.16 7.58
C ARG A 108 -6.51 -1.24 8.82
N ALA A 109 -5.99 -0.10 9.24
CA ALA A 109 -5.11 0.02 10.38
C ALA A 109 -5.82 0.61 11.62
N GLU A 110 -7.17 0.57 11.62
CA GLU A 110 -8.07 1.01 12.69
C GLU A 110 -7.81 2.46 13.16
N ALA A 111 -7.31 3.31 12.26
CA ALA A 111 -7.06 4.72 12.52
C ALA A 111 -8.16 5.57 11.87
N GLY A 112 -9.34 5.59 12.49
CA GLY A 112 -10.53 6.28 11.98
C GLY A 112 -10.35 7.80 11.87
N ASP A 113 -9.63 8.41 12.81
CA ASP A 113 -9.26 9.83 12.82
C ASP A 113 -8.47 10.27 11.57
N LYS A 114 -7.43 9.48 11.21
CA LYS A 114 -6.61 9.71 10.02
C LYS A 114 -7.41 9.44 8.75
N ALA A 115 -8.24 8.39 8.77
CA ALA A 115 -9.10 8.07 7.64
C ALA A 115 -10.10 9.20 7.36
N LEU A 116 -10.78 9.72 8.39
CA LEU A 116 -11.68 10.87 8.28
C LEU A 116 -10.97 12.09 7.72
N SER A 117 -9.77 12.40 8.22
CA SER A 117 -8.97 13.51 7.70
C SER A 117 -8.71 13.37 6.19
N CYS A 118 -8.37 12.17 5.71
CA CYS A 118 -8.21 11.91 4.28
C CYS A 118 -9.54 12.05 3.50
N LEU A 119 -10.66 11.55 4.04
CA LEU A 119 -11.98 11.68 3.40
C LEU A 119 -12.44 13.14 3.33
N PHE A 120 -12.13 13.96 4.33
CA PHE A 120 -12.37 15.41 4.30
C PHE A 120 -11.60 16.09 3.17
N LEU A 121 -10.34 15.68 2.92
CA LEU A 121 -9.55 16.21 1.82
C LEU A 121 -10.08 15.76 0.44
N VAL A 122 -10.65 14.56 0.34
CA VAL A 122 -11.38 14.13 -0.86
C VAL A 122 -12.58 15.05 -1.10
N PHE A 123 -13.39 15.30 -0.08
CA PHE A 123 -14.54 16.19 -0.17
C PHE A 123 -14.13 17.61 -0.56
N PHE A 124 -13.08 18.14 0.08
CA PHE A 124 -12.51 19.46 -0.24
C PHE A 124 -12.11 19.58 -1.71
N LEU A 125 -11.40 18.58 -2.26
CA LEU A 125 -10.99 18.60 -3.67
C LEU A 125 -12.18 18.46 -4.62
N ASP A 126 -13.12 17.56 -4.34
CA ASP A 126 -14.33 17.39 -5.15
C ASP A 126 -15.13 18.71 -5.23
N MET A 127 -15.25 19.42 -4.11
CA MET A 127 -15.99 20.70 -4.05
C MET A 127 -15.20 21.90 -4.61
N SER A 128 -13.88 21.78 -4.80
CA SER A 128 -13.06 22.87 -5.32
C SER A 128 -13.25 23.13 -6.82
N GLY A 129 -13.58 22.07 -7.59
CA GLY A 129 -13.61 22.11 -9.05
C GLY A 129 -12.24 22.01 -9.72
N MET A 130 -11.16 21.79 -8.96
CA MET A 130 -9.82 21.64 -9.51
C MET A 130 -9.61 20.27 -10.16
N GLY A 131 -9.18 20.27 -11.41
CA GLY A 131 -8.78 19.12 -12.21
C GLY A 131 -7.28 19.13 -12.54
N ASN A 132 -6.76 18.03 -13.06
CA ASN A 132 -5.33 17.88 -13.35
C ASN A 132 -4.78 19.00 -14.24
N ARG A 133 -3.48 19.30 -14.06
CA ARG A 133 -2.76 20.40 -14.73
C ARG A 133 -3.36 21.77 -14.45
N ASN A 134 -3.83 21.98 -13.22
CA ASN A 134 -4.52 23.20 -12.78
C ASN A 134 -5.71 23.59 -13.67
N THR A 135 -6.44 22.61 -14.20
CA THR A 135 -7.69 22.90 -14.92
C THR A 135 -8.82 23.15 -13.91
N VAL A 136 -9.80 23.97 -14.27
CA VAL A 136 -11.01 24.18 -13.46
C VAL A 136 -12.21 23.71 -14.28
N ILE A 137 -12.99 22.78 -13.73
CA ILE A 137 -14.21 22.33 -14.39
C ILE A 137 -15.29 23.41 -14.28
N PRO A 138 -16.15 23.60 -15.29
CA PRO A 138 -17.33 24.44 -15.17
C PRO A 138 -18.20 24.04 -13.98
N TYR A 139 -18.80 25.03 -13.33
CA TYR A 139 -19.61 24.83 -12.14
C TYR A 139 -20.80 23.91 -12.39
N GLU A 140 -21.36 24.01 -13.60
CA GLU A 140 -22.47 23.19 -14.10
C GLU A 140 -22.08 21.70 -14.15
N ASN A 141 -20.78 21.41 -14.30
CA ASN A 141 -20.20 20.08 -14.31
C ASN A 141 -19.53 19.71 -12.99
N LEU A 142 -19.67 20.52 -11.94
CA LEU A 142 -19.09 20.20 -10.65
C LEU A 142 -19.70 18.88 -10.17
N PHE A 143 -18.89 17.82 -10.14
CA PHE A 143 -19.29 16.51 -9.64
C PHE A 143 -19.04 16.46 -8.14
N PRO A 144 -20.06 16.70 -7.29
CA PRO A 144 -19.87 16.64 -5.84
C PRO A 144 -19.51 15.22 -5.42
N THR A 145 -18.94 15.09 -4.23
CA THR A 145 -18.54 13.80 -3.67
C THR A 145 -19.66 12.76 -3.76
N GLN A 146 -19.29 11.61 -4.33
CA GLN A 146 -20.19 10.49 -4.61
C GLN A 146 -20.89 10.00 -3.34
N LYS A 147 -22.14 9.54 -3.47
CA LYS A 147 -22.95 9.09 -2.32
C LYS A 147 -22.25 8.01 -1.48
N GLY A 148 -21.57 7.05 -2.12
CA GLY A 148 -20.85 6.00 -1.40
C GLY A 148 -19.74 6.53 -0.48
N MET A 149 -19.07 7.61 -0.90
CA MET A 149 -18.04 8.27 -0.09
C MET A 149 -18.63 9.03 1.10
N ILE A 150 -19.79 9.67 0.92
CA ILE A 150 -20.51 10.33 2.02
C ILE A 150 -20.97 9.29 3.05
N LEU A 151 -21.49 8.13 2.60
CA LEU A 151 -21.88 7.05 3.49
C LEU A 151 -20.68 6.48 4.27
N LEU A 152 -19.53 6.31 3.61
CA LEU A 152 -18.31 5.88 4.28
C LEU A 152 -17.86 6.90 5.35
N LEU A 153 -17.90 8.19 5.03
CA LEU A 153 -17.57 9.25 5.98
C LEU A 153 -18.51 9.21 7.20
N ASP A 154 -19.81 9.06 6.96
CA ASP A 154 -20.83 8.98 8.01
C ASP A 154 -20.66 7.73 8.89
N GLU A 155 -20.34 6.59 8.28
CA GLU A 155 -20.04 5.35 9.00
C GLU A 155 -18.83 5.52 9.93
N VAL A 156 -17.74 6.09 9.45
CA VAL A 156 -16.53 6.29 10.26
C VAL A 156 -16.78 7.32 11.35
N ARG A 157 -17.46 8.43 11.05
CA ARG A 157 -17.91 9.42 12.02
C ARG A 157 -18.72 8.78 13.16
N HIS A 158 -19.64 7.87 12.83
CA HIS A 158 -20.47 7.20 13.83
C HIS A 158 -19.65 6.24 14.70
N ARG A 159 -18.69 5.51 14.12
CA ARG A 159 -17.77 4.67 14.89
C ARG A 159 -16.92 5.49 15.87
N GLU A 160 -16.53 6.70 15.48
CA GLU A 160 -15.79 7.66 16.32
C GLU A 160 -16.71 8.47 17.27
N ASN A 161 -18.03 8.20 17.30
CA ASN A 161 -19.02 8.91 18.11
C ASN A 161 -19.06 10.44 17.95
N MET A 162 -18.77 10.95 16.74
CA MET A 162 -18.68 12.38 16.51
C MET A 162 -20.05 13.06 16.28
N THR A 163 -20.23 14.19 16.96
CA THR A 163 -21.33 15.12 16.73
C THR A 163 -21.13 15.94 15.44
N ALA A 164 -22.19 16.60 14.98
CA ALA A 164 -22.10 17.44 13.77
C ALA A 164 -21.10 18.61 13.92
N GLU A 165 -21.02 19.23 15.10
CA GLU A 165 -20.07 20.33 15.33
C GLU A 165 -18.62 19.82 15.40
N GLU A 166 -18.39 18.64 15.97
CA GLU A 166 -17.06 18.01 15.96
C GLU A 166 -16.64 17.63 14.55
N VAL A 167 -17.56 17.12 13.71
CA VAL A 167 -17.26 16.83 12.30
C VAL A 167 -16.88 18.11 11.56
N LYS A 168 -17.62 19.20 11.77
CA LYS A 168 -17.32 20.50 11.19
C LYS A 168 -15.94 21.02 11.63
N ALA A 169 -15.65 20.96 12.93
CA ALA A 169 -14.36 21.38 13.48
C ALA A 169 -13.21 20.53 12.95
N ALA A 170 -13.39 19.20 12.89
CA ALA A 170 -12.41 18.27 12.36
C ALA A 170 -12.16 18.52 10.86
N PHE A 171 -13.22 18.70 10.06
CA PHE A 171 -13.08 19.05 8.64
C PHE A 171 -12.25 20.31 8.44
N LEU A 172 -12.59 21.41 9.14
CA LEU A 172 -11.87 22.67 9.03
C LEU A 172 -10.41 22.56 9.49
N SER A 173 -10.16 21.82 10.57
CA SER A 173 -8.82 21.54 11.09
C SER A 173 -7.97 20.73 10.11
N SER A 174 -8.53 19.65 9.54
CA SER A 174 -7.86 18.82 8.54
C SER A 174 -7.53 19.63 7.29
N VAL A 175 -8.46 20.45 6.80
CA VAL A 175 -8.23 21.34 5.65
C VAL A 175 -7.11 22.34 5.98
N ALA A 176 -7.17 23.03 7.12
CA ALA A 176 -6.16 24.02 7.50
C ALA A 176 -4.75 23.43 7.65
N ARG A 177 -4.64 22.19 8.14
CA ARG A 177 -3.35 21.52 8.39
C ARG A 177 -2.79 20.78 7.19
N MET A 178 -3.66 20.20 6.35
CA MET A 178 -3.25 19.17 5.39
C MET A 178 -3.63 19.50 3.95
N ALA A 179 -4.61 20.38 3.71
CA ALA A 179 -5.00 20.68 2.34
C ALA A 179 -3.90 21.48 1.63
N PRO A 180 -3.60 21.15 0.36
CA PRO A 180 -2.72 21.97 -0.45
C PRO A 180 -3.38 23.32 -0.72
N ARG A 181 -2.55 24.35 -0.96
CA ARG A 181 -3.05 25.63 -1.46
C ARG A 181 -3.49 25.45 -2.91
N LEU A 182 -4.79 25.50 -3.14
CA LEU A 182 -5.35 25.40 -4.48
C LEU A 182 -5.25 26.74 -5.22
N PRO A 183 -4.93 26.73 -6.53
CA PRO A 183 -5.02 27.91 -7.39
C PRO A 183 -6.42 28.51 -7.46
N PHE A 184 -7.46 27.68 -7.32
CA PHE A 184 -8.85 28.07 -7.32
C PHE A 184 -9.67 27.09 -6.46
N SER A 185 -10.80 27.57 -5.92
CA SER A 185 -11.81 26.74 -5.29
C SER A 185 -13.16 27.43 -5.43
N TYR A 186 -14.20 26.71 -5.86
CA TYR A 186 -15.56 27.26 -5.91
C TYR A 186 -16.08 27.73 -4.56
N PHE A 187 -15.70 27.05 -3.48
CA PHE A 187 -16.24 27.34 -2.15
C PHE A 187 -15.12 27.58 -1.14
N SER A 188 -15.41 28.39 -0.12
CA SER A 188 -14.56 28.47 1.06
C SER A 188 -14.70 27.19 1.90
N PRO A 189 -13.70 26.83 2.72
CA PRO A 189 -13.81 25.69 3.63
C PRO A 189 -15.04 25.75 4.54
N GLN A 190 -15.48 26.94 4.92
CA GLN A 190 -16.66 27.16 5.77
C GLN A 190 -17.95 26.75 5.06
N VAL A 191 -18.10 27.14 3.79
CA VAL A 191 -19.24 26.75 2.96
C VAL A 191 -19.21 25.25 2.67
N MET A 192 -18.02 24.70 2.37
CA MET A 192 -17.84 23.26 2.19
C MET A 192 -18.21 22.47 3.46
N ALA A 193 -17.89 22.97 4.64
CA ALA A 193 -18.28 22.32 5.89
C ALA A 193 -19.80 22.28 6.07
N ALA A 194 -20.51 23.38 5.74
CA ALA A 194 -21.98 23.40 5.76
C ALA A 194 -22.57 22.40 4.74
N GLN A 195 -22.02 22.40 3.51
CA GLN A 195 -22.39 21.42 2.48
C GLN A 195 -22.18 19.99 2.97
N LEU A 196 -21.04 19.67 3.57
CA LEU A 196 -20.75 18.35 4.10
C LEU A 196 -21.79 17.91 5.14
N LEU A 197 -22.14 18.78 6.10
CA LEU A 197 -23.15 18.47 7.11
C LEU A 197 -24.53 18.20 6.49
N GLU A 198 -24.91 18.92 5.44
CA GLU A 198 -26.14 18.65 4.70
C GLU A 198 -26.09 17.29 4.00
N ARG A 199 -24.95 16.96 3.36
CA ARG A 199 -24.75 15.67 2.69
C ARG A 199 -24.84 14.52 3.69
N LEU A 200 -24.27 14.68 4.89
CA LEU A 200 -24.33 13.68 5.96
C LEU A 200 -25.75 13.50 6.54
N ARG A 201 -26.60 14.54 6.46
CA ARG A 201 -28.03 14.42 6.77
C ARG A 201 -28.85 13.76 5.65
N GLY A 202 -28.19 13.33 4.58
CA GLY A 202 -28.84 12.71 3.42
C GLY A 202 -29.38 13.71 2.39
N VAL A 203 -29.13 15.02 2.56
CA VAL A 203 -29.58 16.03 1.58
C VAL A 203 -28.70 15.93 0.32
N PRO A 204 -29.28 15.83 -0.88
CA PRO A 204 -28.50 15.86 -2.13
C PRO A 204 -27.81 17.21 -2.31
N PHE A 205 -26.67 17.21 -3.01
CA PHE A 205 -26.04 18.47 -3.40
C PHE A 205 -26.97 19.24 -4.35
N ASN A 206 -27.20 20.52 -4.04
CA ASN A 206 -28.01 21.42 -4.86
C ASN A 206 -27.13 22.60 -5.30
N GLY A 207 -26.68 22.58 -6.56
CA GLY A 207 -25.84 23.65 -7.11
C GLY A 207 -26.56 25.01 -7.17
N ALA A 208 -27.88 25.04 -7.34
CA ALA A 208 -28.61 26.31 -7.37
C ALA A 208 -28.60 27.02 -6.01
N LYS A 209 -28.62 26.26 -4.90
CA LYS A 209 -28.61 26.81 -3.54
C LYS A 209 -27.33 27.59 -3.25
N TYR A 210 -26.18 27.08 -3.70
CA TYR A 210 -24.86 27.63 -3.38
C TYR A 210 -24.31 28.56 -4.47
N ILE A 211 -25.13 28.93 -5.47
CA ILE A 211 -24.67 29.71 -6.62
C ILE A 211 -24.20 31.13 -6.22
N ALA A 212 -24.78 31.70 -5.16
CA ALA A 212 -24.42 33.02 -4.66
C ALA A 212 -23.15 33.02 -3.80
N GLU A 213 -22.78 31.86 -3.24
CA GLU A 213 -21.61 31.68 -2.38
C GLU A 213 -20.39 31.20 -3.16
N ARG A 214 -20.54 30.92 -4.45
CA ARG A 214 -19.45 30.39 -5.28
C ARG A 214 -18.50 31.50 -5.71
N ASN A 215 -17.21 31.19 -5.69
CA ASN A 215 -16.21 31.97 -6.39
C ASN A 215 -16.39 31.81 -7.91
N VAL A 216 -16.19 32.88 -8.66
CA VAL A 216 -16.26 32.86 -10.13
C VAL A 216 -14.84 32.69 -10.68
N PRO A 217 -14.57 31.68 -11.51
CA PRO A 217 -13.28 31.55 -12.17
C PRO A 217 -13.01 32.76 -13.08
N ASP A 218 -11.80 33.29 -13.01
CA ASP A 218 -11.28 34.33 -13.88
C ASP A 218 -10.54 33.66 -15.06
N PRO A 219 -11.05 33.76 -16.30
CA PRO A 219 -10.40 33.18 -17.48
C PRO A 219 -9.01 33.77 -17.78
N SER A 220 -8.68 34.92 -17.22
CA SER A 220 -7.37 35.58 -17.39
C SER A 220 -6.33 35.18 -16.35
N ALA A 221 -6.70 34.37 -15.35
CA ALA A 221 -5.79 33.94 -14.30
C ALA A 221 -4.67 33.05 -14.86
N GLY A 222 -3.41 33.39 -14.60
CA GLY A 222 -2.27 32.55 -14.97
C GLY A 222 -2.07 31.31 -14.07
N ALA A 223 -2.77 31.23 -12.94
CA ALA A 223 -2.59 30.17 -11.93
C ALA A 223 -3.37 28.89 -12.25
N TYR A 224 -4.41 28.98 -13.09
CA TYR A 224 -5.25 27.86 -13.50
C TYR A 224 -5.83 28.11 -14.88
N HIS A 225 -6.32 27.04 -15.51
CA HIS A 225 -6.94 27.10 -16.82
C HIS A 225 -8.45 26.82 -16.70
N TYR A 226 -9.26 27.80 -17.09
CA TYR A 226 -10.71 27.69 -17.08
C TYR A 226 -11.28 27.93 -18.48
N VAL A 227 -12.06 26.96 -18.97
CA VAL A 227 -12.83 27.09 -20.21
C VAL A 227 -14.31 27.18 -19.84
N PRO A 228 -14.98 28.32 -20.12
CA PRO A 228 -16.41 28.47 -19.83
C PRO A 228 -17.26 27.42 -20.53
N TRP A 229 -18.34 27.01 -19.86
CA TRP A 229 -19.31 26.06 -20.43
C TRP A 229 -19.85 26.56 -21.77
N GLY A 230 -19.88 25.67 -22.77
CA GLY A 230 -20.37 25.97 -24.12
C GLY A 230 -19.38 26.69 -25.04
N ARG A 231 -18.14 26.96 -24.60
CA ARG A 231 -17.03 27.31 -25.50
C ARG A 231 -16.08 26.12 -25.61
N GLU A 232 -15.99 25.53 -26.78
CA GLU A 232 -14.79 24.76 -27.13
C GLU A 232 -13.65 25.74 -27.39
N GLU A 233 -12.43 25.42 -27.00
CA GLU A 233 -11.26 26.21 -27.39
C GLU A 233 -11.20 26.27 -28.92
N ALA A 234 -11.61 27.40 -29.50
CA ALA A 234 -11.34 27.70 -30.89
C ALA A 234 -9.82 27.87 -31.04
N GLY A 235 -9.15 26.78 -31.44
CA GLY A 235 -7.76 26.82 -31.89
C GLY A 235 -6.73 26.20 -30.94
N SER A 236 -6.74 24.87 -30.85
CA SER A 236 -5.55 24.15 -31.30
C SER A 236 -6.00 22.81 -31.87
N LEU A 237 -5.95 22.68 -33.20
CA LEU A 237 -5.74 21.38 -33.82
C LEU A 237 -4.40 20.88 -33.29
N LYS A 238 -4.40 20.27 -32.10
CA LYS A 238 -3.29 19.42 -31.69
C LYS A 238 -3.23 18.34 -32.75
N GLU A 239 -2.16 18.37 -33.53
CA GLU A 239 -1.82 17.25 -34.41
C GLU A 239 -2.04 15.98 -33.60
N VAL A 240 -2.92 15.11 -34.10
CA VAL A 240 -3.10 13.78 -33.55
C VAL A 240 -1.70 13.17 -33.52
N PRO A 241 -1.12 12.86 -32.35
CA PRO A 241 0.18 12.22 -32.33
C PRO A 241 0.02 10.91 -33.09
N LYS A 242 0.73 10.77 -34.21
CA LYS A 242 0.77 9.52 -34.96
C LYS A 242 1.29 8.46 -34.01
N PHE A 243 0.37 7.63 -33.52
CA PHE A 243 0.70 6.51 -32.65
C PHE A 243 1.42 5.48 -33.52
N THR A 244 2.75 5.54 -33.55
CA THR A 244 3.54 4.38 -33.96
C THR A 244 3.31 3.33 -32.89
N VAL A 245 2.64 2.24 -33.26
CA VAL A 245 2.49 1.06 -32.40
C VAL A 245 3.89 0.67 -31.92
N PRO A 246 4.19 0.73 -30.61
CA PRO A 246 5.44 0.23 -30.11
C PRO A 246 5.50 -1.26 -30.45
N LYS A 247 6.55 -1.66 -31.17
CA LYS A 247 6.87 -3.07 -31.39
C LYS A 247 6.85 -3.74 -30.04
N ILE A 248 5.93 -4.70 -29.85
CA ILE A 248 5.77 -5.45 -28.60
C ILE A 248 7.12 -6.06 -28.26
N MET A 249 7.89 -5.40 -27.39
CA MET A 249 9.05 -6.00 -26.78
C MET A 249 8.51 -7.01 -25.81
N ALA A 250 8.87 -8.28 -26.04
CA ALA A 250 8.53 -9.37 -25.15
C ALA A 250 8.82 -8.95 -23.70
N PRO A 251 7.94 -9.32 -22.74
CA PRO A 251 8.11 -8.95 -21.35
C PRO A 251 9.52 -9.36 -20.88
N PRO A 252 10.21 -8.51 -20.09
CA PRO A 252 11.49 -8.86 -19.53
C PRO A 252 11.32 -10.19 -18.77
N SER A 253 12.02 -11.21 -19.24
CA SER A 253 12.05 -12.49 -18.56
C SER A 253 12.65 -12.28 -17.18
N LEU A 254 11.87 -12.62 -16.14
CA LEU A 254 12.36 -12.79 -14.79
C LEU A 254 13.52 -13.79 -14.82
N ARG A 255 14.76 -13.29 -14.89
CA ARG A 255 15.93 -14.10 -14.60
C ARG A 255 15.89 -14.38 -13.11
N MET A 256 15.35 -15.55 -12.77
CA MET A 256 15.50 -16.14 -11.45
C MET A 256 16.99 -16.10 -11.06
N PRO A 257 17.35 -15.64 -9.85
CA PRO A 257 18.72 -15.75 -9.36
C PRO A 257 19.15 -17.22 -9.38
N PRO A 258 20.43 -17.53 -9.72
CA PRO A 258 20.90 -18.90 -10.00
C PRO A 258 21.01 -19.82 -8.76
N ALA A 259 20.33 -19.51 -7.66
CA ALA A 259 20.33 -20.33 -6.46
C ALA A 259 18.96 -20.29 -5.76
N PHE A 260 17.89 -20.64 -6.47
CA PHE A 260 16.79 -21.32 -5.79
C PHE A 260 17.20 -22.77 -5.58
N THR A 261 18.04 -23.01 -4.57
CA THR A 261 18.25 -24.37 -4.06
C THR A 261 16.92 -24.82 -3.50
N ARG A 262 16.33 -25.82 -4.18
CA ARG A 262 15.10 -26.47 -3.77
C ARG A 262 15.21 -26.77 -2.26
N PRO A 263 14.28 -26.27 -1.41
CA PRO A 263 14.31 -26.63 0.00
C PRO A 263 14.26 -28.15 0.10
N VAL A 264 14.99 -28.71 1.07
CA VAL A 264 15.02 -30.14 1.33
C VAL A 264 13.58 -30.63 1.45
N PRO A 265 13.17 -31.70 0.73
CA PRO A 265 11.82 -32.22 0.81
C PRO A 265 11.41 -32.41 2.28
N PHE A 266 10.19 -32.01 2.62
CA PHE A 266 9.67 -32.20 3.97
C PHE A 266 9.67 -33.69 4.33
N GLU A 267 10.43 -34.05 5.35
CA GLU A 267 10.44 -35.37 5.96
C GLU A 267 9.38 -35.43 7.07
N SER A 268 8.54 -36.48 7.06
CA SER A 268 7.61 -36.75 8.17
C SER A 268 8.39 -37.04 9.45
N THR A 269 7.76 -36.84 10.62
CA THR A 269 8.38 -37.13 11.93
C THR A 269 8.85 -38.59 12.06
N GLU A 270 8.18 -39.54 11.42
CA GLU A 270 8.63 -40.93 11.32
C GLU A 270 9.85 -41.09 10.39
N ALA A 271 9.85 -40.42 9.24
CA ALA A 271 10.96 -40.46 8.30
C ALA A 271 12.25 -39.84 8.88
N ARG A 272 12.09 -38.72 9.60
CA ARG A 272 13.19 -38.05 10.32
C ARG A 272 13.77 -38.94 11.41
N LYS A 273 12.92 -39.61 12.22
CA LYS A 273 13.38 -40.57 13.23
C LYS A 273 14.15 -41.74 12.61
N ARG A 274 13.64 -42.31 11.51
CA ARG A 274 14.34 -43.41 10.79
C ARG A 274 15.68 -42.97 10.22
N ARG A 275 15.77 -41.76 9.68
CA ARG A 275 17.02 -41.21 9.14
C ARG A 275 18.04 -40.93 10.24
N GLU A 276 17.63 -40.30 11.34
CA GLU A 276 18.49 -40.07 12.51
C GLU A 276 18.99 -41.40 13.12
N GLU A 277 18.18 -42.46 13.07
CA GLU A 277 18.57 -43.80 13.51
C GLU A 277 19.55 -44.49 12.54
N MET A 278 19.38 -44.25 11.23
CA MET A 278 20.26 -44.77 10.18
C MET A 278 21.62 -44.06 10.18
N GLU A 279 21.65 -42.74 10.35
CA GLU A 279 22.88 -41.94 10.47
C GLU A 279 23.68 -42.33 11.73
N LYS A 280 23.01 -42.59 12.86
CA LYS A 280 23.66 -43.12 14.09
C LYS A 280 24.26 -44.53 13.89
N ARG A 281 23.65 -45.37 13.06
CA ARG A 281 24.20 -46.70 12.71
C ARG A 281 25.41 -46.60 11.79
N VAL A 282 25.42 -45.65 10.85
CA VAL A 282 26.53 -45.41 9.92
C VAL A 282 27.75 -44.80 10.62
N VAL A 283 27.55 -43.92 11.61
CA VAL A 283 28.68 -43.35 12.39
C VAL A 283 29.36 -44.43 13.25
N ARG A 284 28.60 -45.39 13.80
CA ARG A 284 29.18 -46.50 14.60
C ARG A 284 30.02 -47.50 13.79
N THR A 285 29.87 -47.58 12.46
CA THR A 285 30.65 -48.49 11.63
C THR A 285 31.94 -47.88 11.09
N VAL A 286 32.19 -46.57 11.28
CA VAL A 286 33.35 -45.85 10.72
C VAL A 286 34.45 -45.57 11.75
N GLU A 287 34.20 -45.77 13.05
CA GLU A 287 35.26 -45.73 14.07
C GLU A 287 36.16 -46.98 13.97
N ARG A 288 37.15 -46.93 13.08
CA ARG A 288 38.34 -47.79 13.13
C ARG A 288 39.23 -47.33 14.30
N PRO A 289 39.88 -48.25 15.04
CA PRO A 289 40.83 -47.86 16.07
C PRO A 289 42.03 -47.16 15.43
N THR A 290 42.42 -46.01 15.98
CA THR A 290 43.64 -45.28 15.64
C THR A 290 44.88 -46.11 15.94
N PRO A 291 45.88 -46.20 15.04
CA PRO A 291 47.16 -46.82 15.36
C PRO A 291 47.98 -45.91 16.28
N GLU A 292 48.59 -46.49 17.31
CA GLU A 292 49.47 -45.82 18.28
C GLU A 292 50.66 -45.11 17.58
N GLU A 293 50.89 -43.85 17.93
CA GLU A 293 52.06 -43.08 17.51
C GLU A 293 53.34 -43.65 18.13
N LYS A 294 54.18 -44.29 17.30
CA LYS A 294 55.60 -44.48 17.63
C LYS A 294 56.32 -43.14 17.49
N LYS A 295 56.81 -42.61 18.61
CA LYS A 295 57.78 -41.51 18.66
C LYS A 295 59.10 -41.96 18.02
N GLU A 296 59.46 -41.39 16.88
CA GLU A 296 60.85 -41.38 16.40
C GLU A 296 61.47 -39.99 16.62
N LYS A 297 62.47 -39.96 17.50
CA LYS A 297 63.43 -38.85 17.64
C LYS A 297 64.54 -39.08 16.62
N GLY A 298 64.89 -38.09 15.80
CA GLY A 298 66.09 -38.22 14.96
C GLY A 298 66.34 -37.11 13.94
N LEU A 299 67.13 -36.10 14.34
CA LEU A 299 68.23 -35.41 13.64
C LEU A 299 68.17 -34.95 12.16
N LEU A 300 67.15 -35.26 11.35
CA LEU A 300 67.15 -34.96 9.91
C LEU A 300 66.28 -33.77 9.47
N VAL A 301 65.72 -33.00 10.40
CA VAL A 301 64.90 -31.81 10.08
C VAL A 301 65.74 -30.52 9.93
N LYS A 302 67.04 -30.55 10.24
CA LYS A 302 67.90 -29.34 10.19
C LYS A 302 68.60 -29.08 8.85
N LEU A 303 68.44 -29.89 7.80
CA LEU A 303 69.20 -29.71 6.55
C LEU A 303 68.43 -29.15 5.34
N ARG A 304 67.16 -28.76 5.48
CA ARG A 304 66.36 -28.24 4.35
C ARG A 304 66.15 -26.73 4.33
N LYS A 305 66.92 -25.98 5.12
CA LYS A 305 66.84 -24.51 5.17
C LYS A 305 67.98 -23.79 4.41
N TRP A 306 68.80 -24.53 3.65
CA TRP A 306 69.93 -24.01 2.88
C TRP A 306 70.06 -24.73 1.52
N ILE A 307 69.01 -24.64 0.70
CA ILE A 307 69.02 -24.63 -0.78
C ILE A 307 67.84 -23.72 -1.16
#